data_AF-A0A0D2NYP1-F1
#
_entry.id   AF-A0A0D2NYP1-F1
#
_cell.length_a   1.000
_cell.length_b   1.000
_cell.length_c   1.000
_cell.angle_alpha   90.00
_cell.angle_beta   90.00
_cell.angle_gamma   90.00
#
_symmetry.space_group_name_H-M   'P 1'
#
loop_
_entity.id
_entity.type
_entity.pdbx_description
1 polymer ?
#
loop_
_entity_poly.entity_id
_entity_poly.type
_entity_poly.pdbx_seq_one_letter_code
_entity_poly.pdbx_strand_id
1 'polypeptide(L)'
;MPGSSADPAPPPHLTPSKVMPGRSHHSGPKFDGKPWSLKRFLTEVHDLGFDKGLSKRQMILATLSYAPPQDYELWLLLKSATGDIWDPFVAELCTLYPGSEGDQKYNRENLDALTRSSALVPMTNHLQFGEYYCSFLTITTFLKSKNRISDQECSSKFLEGLHYRFRAELADYLHIKEPSHHIDDPWALATLYESTLFVL
;
A
#
# COMPACT_ATOMS: atom_id res chain seq x y z
N MET A 1 44.58 44.75 37.35
CA MET A 1 43.27 44.39 36.75
C MET A 1 43.15 45.15 35.43
N PRO A 2 42.59 44.61 34.33
CA PRO A 2 42.15 43.23 34.02
C PRO A 2 43.03 42.61 32.90
N GLY A 3 43.07 41.31 32.57
CA GLY A 3 42.07 40.26 32.60
C GLY A 3 41.71 39.88 31.15
N SER A 4 42.61 39.19 30.43
CA SER A 4 42.39 38.73 29.05
C SER A 4 41.70 37.36 29.08
N SER A 5 40.37 37.35 29.00
CA SER A 5 39.58 36.14 28.84
C SER A 5 39.61 35.71 27.38
N ALA A 6 40.15 34.52 27.12
CA ALA A 6 39.98 33.85 25.84
C ALA A 6 38.53 33.31 25.76
N ASP A 7 37.83 33.64 24.68
CA ASP A 7 36.52 33.07 24.38
C ASP A 7 36.61 31.54 24.20
N PRO A 8 35.68 30.76 24.76
CA PRO A 8 35.65 29.34 24.53
C PRO A 8 35.11 29.05 23.12
N ALA A 9 35.76 28.09 22.44
CA ALA A 9 35.33 27.59 21.14
C ALA A 9 33.87 27.11 21.17
N PRO A 10 33.11 27.29 20.07
CA PRO A 10 31.73 26.83 19.98
C PRO A 10 31.64 25.30 20.16
N PRO A 11 30.56 24.78 20.78
CA PRO A 11 30.43 23.35 21.05
C PRO A 11 30.39 22.55 19.74
N PRO A 12 30.95 21.32 19.74
CA PRO A 12 30.98 20.47 18.55
C PRO A 12 29.55 20.21 18.08
N HIS A 13 29.27 20.50 16.81
CA HIS A 13 28.04 20.13 16.16
C HIS A 13 27.82 18.62 16.33
N LEU A 14 26.80 18.25 17.10
CA LEU A 14 26.35 16.88 17.23
C LEU A 14 26.06 16.33 15.83
N THR A 15 26.83 15.32 15.44
CA THR A 15 26.58 14.51 14.25
C THR A 15 25.13 14.02 14.26
N PRO A 16 24.46 13.90 13.10
CA PRO A 16 23.12 13.34 13.06
C PRO A 16 23.17 11.94 13.67
N SER A 17 22.46 11.78 14.79
CA SER A 17 22.45 10.55 15.58
C SER A 17 22.14 9.34 14.69
N LYS A 18 22.99 8.32 14.77
CA LYS A 18 22.90 7.03 14.05
C LYS A 18 21.79 6.16 14.65
N VAL A 19 20.62 6.75 14.91
CA VAL A 19 19.55 6.16 15.72
C VAL A 19 18.28 6.09 14.89
N MET A 20 17.67 4.90 14.88
CA MET A 20 16.37 4.67 14.26
C MET A 20 15.30 5.54 14.95
N PRO A 21 14.27 6.02 14.23
CA PRO A 21 13.18 6.78 14.84
C PRO A 21 12.53 6.01 15.99
N GLY A 22 12.10 6.69 17.04
CA GLY A 22 11.33 6.04 18.10
C GLY A 22 10.05 5.38 17.54
N ARG A 23 9.55 4.34 18.20
CA ARG A 23 8.33 3.62 17.78
C ARG A 23 7.10 4.53 17.58
N SER A 24 6.95 5.55 18.42
CA SER A 24 5.86 6.54 18.34
C SER A 24 6.14 7.68 17.35
N HIS A 25 7.34 7.72 16.77
CA HIS A 25 7.73 8.76 15.83
C HIS A 25 7.01 8.56 14.49
N HIS A 26 6.53 9.66 13.89
CA HIS A 26 5.76 9.60 12.65
C HIS A 26 6.56 9.04 11.46
N SER A 27 7.89 9.15 11.50
CA SER A 27 8.80 8.60 10.49
C SER A 27 9.30 7.18 10.80
N GLY A 28 8.82 6.56 11.87
CA GLY A 28 9.16 5.17 12.20
C GLY A 28 8.35 4.18 11.36
N PRO A 29 8.93 3.05 10.92
CA PRO A 29 8.20 1.97 10.27
C PRO A 29 7.04 1.49 11.15
N LYS A 30 5.88 1.22 10.53
CA LYS A 30 4.67 0.77 11.24
C LYS A 30 4.11 -0.50 10.62
N PHE A 31 3.95 -1.52 11.45
CA PHE A 31 3.24 -2.73 11.09
C PHE A 31 1.80 -2.66 11.61
N ASP A 32 0.83 -2.88 10.72
CA ASP A 32 -0.61 -2.82 11.03
C ASP A 32 -1.21 -4.17 11.43
N GLY A 33 -0.36 -5.20 11.62
CA GLY A 33 -0.76 -6.56 11.98
C GLY A 33 -1.28 -7.38 10.80
N LYS A 34 -1.46 -6.79 9.60
CA LYS A 34 -2.00 -7.50 8.44
C LYS A 34 -0.87 -8.27 7.75
N PRO A 35 -1.02 -9.58 7.47
CA PRO A 35 0.05 -10.39 6.88
C PRO A 35 0.67 -9.75 5.63
N TRP A 36 -0.14 -9.28 4.69
CA TRP A 36 0.32 -8.69 3.42
C TRP A 36 1.07 -7.36 3.55
N SER A 37 1.07 -6.70 4.73
CA SER A 37 1.87 -5.49 4.98
C SER A 37 3.24 -5.80 5.58
N LEU A 38 3.45 -7.03 6.07
CA LEU A 38 4.65 -7.42 6.82
C LEU A 38 5.93 -7.23 6.00
N LYS A 39 5.97 -7.72 4.75
CA LYS A 39 7.15 -7.57 3.89
C LYS A 39 7.51 -6.12 3.64
N ARG A 40 6.51 -5.27 3.36
CA ARG A 40 6.71 -3.84 3.19
C ARG A 40 7.30 -3.22 4.46
N PHE A 41 6.72 -3.52 5.62
CA PHE A 41 7.24 -3.04 6.91
C PHE A 41 8.70 -3.47 7.15
N LEU A 42 9.04 -4.73 6.86
CA LEU A 42 10.41 -5.24 7.01
C LEU A 42 11.39 -4.56 6.04
N THR A 43 10.96 -4.30 4.79
CA THR A 43 11.73 -3.50 3.83
C THR A 43 11.99 -2.08 4.35
N GLU A 44 10.96 -1.40 4.88
CA GLU A 44 11.12 -0.06 5.46
C GLU A 44 12.13 -0.04 6.62
N VAL A 45 12.13 -1.06 7.50
CA VAL A 45 13.11 -1.19 8.58
C VAL A 45 14.53 -1.44 8.03
N HIS A 46 14.66 -2.30 7.02
CA HIS A 46 15.95 -2.62 6.41
C HIS A 46 16.57 -1.43 5.69
N ASP A 47 15.81 -0.75 4.82
CA ASP A 47 16.27 0.41 4.05
C ASP A 47 16.71 1.53 5.00
N LEU A 48 15.89 1.83 6.02
CA LEU A 48 16.22 2.83 7.02
C LEU A 48 17.46 2.44 7.84
N GLY A 49 17.57 1.16 8.22
CA GLY A 49 18.75 0.66 8.90
C GLY A 49 20.00 0.73 8.01
N PHE A 50 19.86 0.46 6.72
CA PHE A 50 20.94 0.51 5.74
C PHE A 50 21.44 1.94 5.56
N ASP A 51 20.54 2.91 5.40
CA ASP A 51 20.86 4.33 5.31
C ASP A 51 21.57 4.85 6.57
N LYS A 52 21.22 4.29 7.74
CA LYS A 52 21.87 4.59 9.01
C LYS A 52 23.12 3.76 9.25
N GLY A 53 23.54 2.89 8.34
CA GLY A 53 24.74 2.05 8.47
C GLY A 53 24.68 1.08 9.65
N LEU A 54 23.50 0.55 9.96
CA LEU A 54 23.30 -0.45 11.01
C LEU A 54 23.73 -1.84 10.55
N SER A 55 24.20 -2.66 11.50
CA SER A 55 24.41 -4.09 11.25
C SER A 55 23.08 -4.82 11.12
N LYS A 56 23.09 -6.02 10.52
CA LYS A 56 21.89 -6.86 10.42
C LYS A 56 21.32 -7.22 11.80
N ARG A 57 22.19 -7.48 12.78
CA ARG A 57 21.77 -7.65 14.19
C ARG A 57 21.01 -6.43 14.72
N GLN A 58 21.51 -5.23 14.46
CA GLN A 58 20.85 -4.00 14.88
C GLN A 58 19.51 -3.78 14.16
N MET A 59 19.40 -4.15 12.88
CA MET A 59 18.13 -4.11 12.15
C MET A 59 17.12 -5.10 12.73
N ILE A 60 17.52 -6.31 13.12
CA ILE A 60 16.64 -7.30 13.77
C ILE A 60 16.12 -6.73 15.10
N LEU A 61 17.00 -6.17 15.94
CA LEU A 61 16.61 -5.52 17.19
C LEU A 61 15.66 -4.33 16.96
N ALA A 62 15.90 -3.54 15.91
CA ALA A 62 15.01 -2.45 15.52
C ALA A 62 13.62 -2.99 15.12
N THR A 63 13.55 -4.06 14.31
CA THR A 63 12.29 -4.72 13.95
C THR A 63 11.49 -5.13 15.20
N LEU A 64 12.15 -5.77 16.18
CA LEU A 64 11.53 -6.16 17.44
C LEU A 64 11.00 -4.94 18.21
N SER A 65 11.73 -3.82 18.21
CA SER A 65 11.29 -2.59 18.88
C SER A 65 10.06 -1.93 18.26
N TYR A 66 9.80 -2.18 16.97
CA TYR A 66 8.62 -1.70 16.24
C TYR A 66 7.45 -2.69 16.27
N ALA A 67 7.63 -3.89 16.83
CA ALA A 67 6.59 -4.90 16.89
C ALA A 67 5.33 -4.36 17.62
N PRO A 68 4.12 -4.68 17.12
CA PRO A 68 2.88 -4.45 17.86
C PRO A 68 2.96 -5.10 19.25
N PRO A 69 2.34 -4.52 20.31
CA PRO A 69 2.50 -5.04 21.67
C PRO A 69 2.07 -6.51 21.80
N GLN A 70 1.02 -6.91 21.08
CA GLN A 70 0.52 -8.27 21.07
C GLN A 70 1.45 -9.29 20.39
N ASP A 71 2.32 -8.82 19.49
CA ASP A 71 3.19 -9.68 18.67
C ASP A 71 4.64 -9.70 19.19
N TYR A 72 5.00 -8.75 20.05
CA TYR A 72 6.37 -8.55 20.54
C TYR A 72 6.98 -9.81 21.16
N GLU A 73 6.27 -10.44 22.10
CA GLU A 73 6.74 -11.66 22.77
C GLU A 73 6.95 -12.80 21.77
N LEU A 74 6.02 -12.95 20.81
CA LEU A 74 6.12 -13.99 19.79
C LEU A 74 7.33 -13.77 18.88
N TRP A 75 7.60 -12.52 18.47
CA TRP A 75 8.75 -12.19 17.63
C TRP A 75 10.08 -12.39 18.37
N LEU A 76 10.12 -12.10 19.67
CA LEU A 76 11.32 -12.29 20.50
C LEU A 76 11.70 -13.78 20.65
N LEU A 77 10.70 -14.68 20.62
CA LEU A 77 10.87 -16.12 20.77
C LEU A 77 11.34 -16.84 19.48
N LEU A 78 11.38 -16.14 18.35
CA LEU A 78 11.89 -16.72 17.09
C LEU A 78 13.36 -17.10 17.23
N LYS A 79 13.76 -18.25 16.65
CA LYS A 79 15.15 -18.73 16.75
C LYS A 79 16.11 -17.74 16.12
N SER A 80 15.73 -17.20 14.96
CA SER A 80 16.47 -16.18 14.22
C SER A 80 16.52 -14.81 14.90
N ALA A 81 15.64 -14.52 15.87
CA ALA A 81 15.60 -13.21 16.54
C ALA A 81 16.86 -12.94 17.39
N THR A 82 17.64 -13.98 17.73
CA THR A 82 18.94 -13.85 18.40
C THR A 82 20.13 -13.81 17.45
N GLY A 83 19.91 -14.10 16.16
CA GLY A 83 20.94 -14.15 15.14
C GLY A 83 21.34 -12.76 14.60
N ASP A 84 22.18 -12.80 13.58
CA ASP A 84 22.76 -11.66 12.88
C ASP A 84 22.59 -11.73 11.35
N ILE A 85 21.80 -12.68 10.84
CA ILE A 85 21.48 -12.82 9.42
C ILE A 85 20.04 -12.38 9.19
N TRP A 86 19.84 -11.43 8.27
CA TRP A 86 18.54 -10.82 8.02
C TRP A 86 17.55 -11.76 7.32
N ASP A 87 17.97 -12.45 6.27
CA ASP A 87 17.04 -13.22 5.43
C ASP A 87 16.37 -14.40 6.17
N PRO A 88 17.09 -15.20 7.00
CA PRO A 88 16.45 -16.23 7.83
C PRO A 88 15.46 -15.64 8.83
N PHE A 89 15.74 -14.45 9.37
CA PHE A 89 14.81 -13.77 10.28
C PHE A 89 13.54 -13.33 9.56
N VAL A 90 13.66 -12.70 8.39
CA VAL A 90 12.51 -12.34 7.57
C VAL A 90 11.70 -13.57 7.17
N ALA A 91 12.37 -14.65 6.75
CA ALA A 91 11.71 -15.89 6.36
C ALA A 91 10.93 -16.51 7.52
N GLU A 92 11.56 -16.72 8.69
CA GLU A 92 10.90 -17.27 9.88
C GLU A 92 9.72 -16.38 10.32
N LEU A 93 9.91 -15.05 10.32
CA LEU A 93 8.84 -14.12 10.66
C LEU A 93 7.67 -14.18 9.67
N CYS A 94 7.94 -14.30 8.37
CA CYS A 94 6.89 -14.45 7.35
C CYS A 94 6.07 -15.73 7.53
N THR A 95 6.66 -16.81 8.08
CA THR A 95 5.93 -18.05 8.37
C THR A 95 4.87 -17.90 9.46
N LEU A 96 5.05 -16.95 10.39
CA LEU A 96 4.05 -16.65 11.43
C LEU A 96 2.80 -15.97 10.88
N TYR A 97 2.90 -15.34 9.71
CA TYR A 97 1.82 -14.58 9.09
C TYR A 97 1.47 -15.18 7.71
N PRO A 98 0.63 -16.24 7.67
CA PRO A 98 0.09 -16.74 6.41
C PRO A 98 -0.54 -15.60 5.59
N GLY A 99 -0.11 -15.45 4.34
CA GLY A 99 -0.49 -14.33 3.47
C GLY A 99 0.52 -13.18 3.41
N SER A 100 1.66 -13.27 4.11
CA SER A 100 2.77 -12.32 4.05
C SER A 100 3.46 -12.22 2.69
N GLU A 101 3.36 -13.27 1.88
CA GLU A 101 3.73 -13.26 0.46
C GLU A 101 2.89 -12.29 -0.39
N GLY A 102 1.84 -11.70 0.18
CA GLY A 102 0.98 -10.76 -0.50
C GLY A 102 -0.08 -11.41 -1.37
N ASP A 103 -0.02 -12.73 -1.60
CA ASP A 103 -0.93 -13.50 -2.47
C ASP A 103 -2.42 -13.44 -2.10
N GLN A 104 -2.74 -13.00 -0.89
CA GLN A 104 -4.11 -12.94 -0.36
C GLN A 104 -4.54 -11.52 0.02
N LYS A 105 -3.83 -10.48 -0.44
CA LYS A 105 -4.14 -9.08 -0.09
C LYS A 105 -5.54 -8.64 -0.55
N TYR A 106 -5.92 -8.99 -1.78
CA TYR A 106 -7.25 -8.74 -2.31
C TYR A 106 -7.84 -9.99 -2.95
N ASN A 107 -9.14 -10.17 -2.80
CA ASN A 107 -9.94 -11.22 -3.42
C ASN A 107 -11.09 -10.63 -4.25
N ARG A 108 -11.89 -11.50 -4.89
CA ARG A 108 -13.06 -11.09 -5.68
C ARG A 108 -14.13 -10.42 -4.81
N GLU A 109 -14.29 -10.83 -3.56
CA GLU A 109 -15.25 -10.23 -2.63
C GLU A 109 -14.87 -8.78 -2.29
N ASN A 110 -13.58 -8.45 -2.19
CA ASN A 110 -13.14 -7.06 -2.01
C ASN A 110 -13.53 -6.20 -3.22
N LEU A 111 -13.37 -6.74 -4.44
CA LEU A 111 -13.79 -6.04 -5.65
C LEU A 111 -15.30 -5.84 -5.66
N ASP A 112 -16.07 -6.89 -5.38
CA ASP A 112 -17.53 -6.81 -5.35
C ASP A 112 -18.04 -5.88 -4.26
N ALA A 113 -17.40 -5.85 -3.09
CA ALA A 113 -17.75 -4.93 -2.03
C ALA A 113 -17.52 -3.47 -2.45
N LEU A 114 -16.39 -3.18 -3.11
CA LEU A 114 -16.07 -1.86 -3.64
C LEU A 114 -17.06 -1.44 -4.72
N THR A 115 -17.37 -2.31 -5.69
CA THR A 115 -18.30 -1.97 -6.77
C THR A 115 -19.71 -1.76 -6.25
N ARG A 116 -20.20 -2.64 -5.36
CA ARG A 116 -21.51 -2.49 -4.73
C ARG A 116 -21.62 -1.21 -3.93
N SER A 117 -20.65 -0.87 -3.08
CA SER A 117 -20.71 0.34 -2.27
C SER A 117 -20.65 1.61 -3.11
N SER A 118 -19.81 1.61 -4.15
CA SER A 118 -19.66 2.74 -5.07
C SER A 118 -20.91 2.97 -5.91
N ALA A 119 -21.59 1.90 -6.35
CA ALA A 119 -22.80 1.99 -7.15
C ALA A 119 -24.00 2.60 -6.41
N LEU A 120 -23.97 2.60 -5.05
CA LEU A 120 -25.02 3.19 -4.23
C LEU A 120 -24.94 4.71 -4.12
N VAL A 121 -23.77 5.30 -4.40
CA VAL A 121 -23.52 6.73 -4.21
C VAL A 121 -23.22 7.38 -5.56
N PRO A 122 -23.99 8.39 -6.01
CA PRO A 122 -23.68 9.12 -7.22
C PRO A 122 -22.29 9.77 -7.14
N MET A 123 -21.46 9.53 -8.16
CA MET A 123 -20.22 10.27 -8.38
C MET A 123 -20.56 11.51 -9.20
N THR A 124 -20.44 12.67 -8.57
CA THR A 124 -20.88 13.98 -9.12
C THR A 124 -19.73 14.89 -9.51
N ASN A 125 -18.50 14.47 -9.24
CA ASN A 125 -17.31 15.25 -9.56
C ASN A 125 -16.08 14.34 -9.72
N HIS A 126 -15.04 14.92 -10.30
CA HIS A 126 -13.77 14.26 -10.63
C HIS A 126 -13.05 13.69 -9.41
N LEU A 127 -13.21 14.29 -8.23
CA LEU A 127 -12.59 13.80 -6.99
C LEU A 127 -13.20 12.45 -6.58
N GLN A 128 -14.53 12.39 -6.52
CA GLN A 128 -15.26 11.15 -6.16
C GLN A 128 -14.97 10.02 -7.16
N PHE A 129 -14.96 10.34 -8.45
CA PHE A 129 -14.61 9.36 -9.49
C PHE A 129 -13.15 8.89 -9.36
N GLY A 130 -12.22 9.81 -9.10
CA GLY A 130 -10.81 9.49 -8.89
C GLY A 130 -10.58 8.55 -7.70
N GLU A 131 -11.24 8.81 -6.56
CA GLU A 131 -11.17 7.94 -5.37
C GLU A 131 -11.65 6.51 -5.67
N TYR A 132 -12.79 6.39 -6.38
CA TYR A 132 -13.29 5.10 -6.85
C TYR A 132 -12.28 4.43 -7.79
N TYR A 133 -11.83 5.12 -8.82
CA TYR A 133 -10.96 4.56 -9.86
C TYR A 133 -9.62 4.09 -9.29
N CYS A 134 -8.98 4.86 -8.41
CA CYS A 134 -7.75 4.46 -7.73
C CYS A 134 -7.95 3.21 -6.86
N SER A 135 -9.06 3.15 -6.10
CA SER A 135 -9.40 1.97 -5.29
C SER A 135 -9.66 0.75 -6.17
N PHE A 136 -10.38 0.94 -7.28
CA PHE A 136 -10.71 -0.10 -8.25
C PHE A 136 -9.45 -0.66 -8.92
N LEU A 137 -8.54 0.21 -9.39
CA LEU A 137 -7.26 -0.22 -9.98
C LEU A 137 -6.37 -0.93 -8.98
N THR A 138 -6.37 -0.51 -7.71
CA THR A 138 -5.58 -1.17 -6.66
C THR A 138 -5.97 -2.64 -6.52
N ILE A 139 -7.29 -2.92 -6.47
CA ILE A 139 -7.81 -4.28 -6.34
C ILE A 139 -7.63 -5.06 -7.66
N THR A 140 -8.03 -4.49 -8.79
CA THR A 140 -8.03 -5.21 -10.07
C THR A 140 -6.62 -5.47 -10.60
N THR A 141 -5.68 -4.54 -10.47
CA THR A 141 -4.26 -4.77 -10.83
C THR A 141 -3.68 -5.93 -10.03
N PHE A 142 -3.98 -5.98 -8.73
CA PHE A 142 -3.58 -7.10 -7.89
C PHE A 142 -4.18 -8.43 -8.37
N LEU A 143 -5.50 -8.47 -8.60
CA LEU A 143 -6.17 -9.68 -9.07
C LEU A 143 -5.66 -10.13 -10.45
N LYS A 144 -5.39 -9.20 -11.37
CA LYS A 144 -4.81 -9.48 -12.70
C LYS A 144 -3.41 -10.06 -12.58
N SER A 145 -2.55 -9.50 -11.72
CA SER A 145 -1.20 -10.04 -11.48
C SER A 145 -1.19 -11.49 -10.97
N LYS A 146 -2.32 -11.95 -10.41
CA LYS A 146 -2.54 -13.31 -9.93
C LYS A 146 -3.41 -14.15 -10.88
N ASN A 147 -3.70 -13.65 -12.09
CA ASN A 147 -4.59 -14.26 -13.07
C ASN A 147 -5.98 -14.64 -12.51
N ARG A 148 -6.50 -13.82 -11.57
CA ARG A 148 -7.79 -14.07 -10.88
C ARG A 148 -8.99 -13.35 -11.50
N ILE A 149 -8.75 -12.48 -12.49
CA ILE A 149 -9.78 -11.72 -13.21
C ILE A 149 -9.29 -11.44 -14.63
N SER A 150 -10.19 -11.50 -15.62
CA SER A 150 -9.88 -11.15 -17.02
C SER A 150 -10.05 -9.64 -17.28
N ASP A 151 -9.53 -9.14 -18.40
CA ASP A 151 -9.74 -7.74 -18.82
C ASP A 151 -11.21 -7.41 -19.07
N GLN A 152 -11.96 -8.38 -19.60
CA GLN A 152 -13.41 -8.26 -19.82
C GLN A 152 -14.17 -8.20 -18.50
N GLU A 153 -13.89 -9.13 -17.57
CA GLU A 153 -14.52 -9.15 -16.24
C GLU A 153 -14.18 -7.87 -15.47
N CYS A 154 -12.94 -7.37 -15.59
CA CYS A 154 -12.52 -6.09 -15.04
C CYS A 154 -13.33 -4.92 -15.59
N SER A 155 -13.54 -4.85 -16.91
CA SER A 155 -14.31 -3.78 -17.53
C SER A 155 -15.80 -3.83 -17.14
N SER A 156 -16.38 -5.03 -17.05
CA SER A 156 -17.74 -5.22 -16.50
C SER A 156 -17.85 -4.73 -15.06
N LYS A 157 -16.88 -5.10 -14.20
CA LYS A 157 -16.86 -4.69 -12.79
C LYS A 157 -16.70 -3.18 -12.62
N PHE A 158 -15.98 -2.53 -13.52
CA PHE A 158 -15.87 -1.06 -13.52
C PHE A 158 -17.25 -0.44 -13.75
N LEU A 159 -17.97 -0.86 -14.79
CA LEU A 159 -19.33 -0.38 -15.04
C LEU A 159 -20.25 -0.67 -13.86
N GLU A 160 -20.19 -1.88 -13.31
CA GLU A 160 -20.97 -2.29 -12.12
C GLU A 160 -20.78 -1.37 -10.91
N GLY A 161 -19.60 -0.75 -10.77
CA GLY A 161 -19.32 0.18 -9.68
C GLY A 161 -19.81 1.62 -9.90
N LEU A 162 -20.24 1.96 -11.12
CA LEU A 162 -20.85 3.27 -11.39
C LEU A 162 -22.32 3.27 -10.96
N HIS A 163 -22.77 4.38 -10.37
CA HIS A 163 -24.17 4.60 -10.02
C HIS A 163 -25.06 4.51 -11.26
N TYR A 164 -26.25 3.90 -11.13
CA TYR A 164 -27.08 3.50 -12.28
C TYR A 164 -27.41 4.65 -13.25
N ARG A 165 -27.65 5.87 -12.74
CA ARG A 165 -27.92 7.05 -13.58
C ARG A 165 -26.70 7.43 -14.42
N PHE A 166 -25.53 7.47 -13.77
CA PHE A 166 -24.29 7.84 -14.43
C PHE A 166 -23.85 6.78 -15.44
N ARG A 167 -24.11 5.50 -15.13
CA ARG A 167 -23.91 4.40 -16.09
C ARG A 167 -24.79 4.55 -17.34
N ALA A 168 -26.04 5.00 -17.18
CA ALA A 168 -26.93 5.23 -18.32
C ALA A 168 -26.44 6.40 -19.19
N GLU A 169 -26.05 7.53 -18.58
CA GLU A 169 -25.47 8.67 -19.28
C GLU A 169 -24.18 8.30 -20.03
N LEU A 170 -23.32 7.50 -19.39
CA LEU A 170 -22.11 6.97 -20.04
C LEU A 170 -22.45 6.07 -21.22
N ALA A 171 -23.46 5.21 -21.10
CA ALA A 171 -23.90 4.33 -22.20
C ALA A 171 -24.42 5.14 -23.40
N ASP A 172 -25.22 6.17 -23.15
CA ASP A 172 -25.72 7.08 -24.20
C ASP A 172 -24.55 7.79 -24.90
N TYR A 173 -23.59 8.30 -24.13
CA TYR A 173 -22.39 8.93 -24.69
C TYR A 173 -21.54 7.97 -25.52
N LEU A 174 -21.31 6.74 -25.05
CA LEU A 174 -20.55 5.72 -25.78
C LEU A 174 -21.23 5.37 -27.12
N HIS A 175 -22.56 5.27 -27.15
CA HIS A 175 -23.30 5.01 -28.38
C HIS A 175 -23.18 6.16 -29.39
N ILE A 176 -23.13 7.41 -28.92
CA ILE A 176 -22.89 8.59 -29.78
C ILE A 176 -21.44 8.62 -30.27
N LYS A 177 -20.48 8.30 -29.40
CA LYS A 177 -19.04 8.33 -29.70
C LYS A 177 -18.65 7.30 -30.75
N GLU A 178 -19.20 6.08 -30.66
CA GLU A 178 -18.90 4.99 -31.58
C GLU A 178 -20.15 4.18 -31.93
N PRO A 179 -20.96 4.68 -32.89
CA PRO A 179 -22.25 4.05 -33.23
C PRO A 179 -22.12 2.66 -33.86
N SER A 180 -20.94 2.32 -34.40
CA SER A 180 -20.65 1.01 -35.01
C SER A 180 -20.20 -0.04 -34.01
N HIS A 181 -20.06 0.29 -32.72
CA HIS A 181 -19.65 -0.65 -31.69
C HIS A 181 -20.70 -1.75 -31.51
N HIS A 182 -20.28 -3.01 -31.56
CA HIS A 182 -21.20 -4.15 -31.44
C HIS A 182 -21.59 -4.37 -29.97
N ILE A 183 -22.86 -4.73 -29.72
CA ILE A 183 -23.39 -4.88 -28.35
C ILE A 183 -22.68 -5.99 -27.55
N ASP A 184 -22.21 -7.04 -28.24
CA ASP A 184 -21.50 -8.16 -27.62
C ASP A 184 -19.99 -7.88 -27.41
N ASP A 185 -19.46 -6.81 -28.01
CA ASP A 185 -18.05 -6.46 -27.88
C ASP A 185 -17.82 -5.71 -26.56
N PRO A 186 -16.94 -6.19 -25.67
CA PRO A 186 -16.69 -5.51 -24.41
C PRO A 186 -15.89 -4.23 -24.63
N TRP A 187 -16.29 -3.16 -23.96
CA TRP A 187 -15.51 -1.93 -23.91
C TRP A 187 -14.19 -2.15 -23.17
N ALA A 188 -13.09 -1.63 -23.73
CA ALA A 188 -11.83 -1.58 -23.02
C ALA A 188 -11.92 -0.63 -21.83
N LEU A 189 -11.30 -1.00 -20.70
CA LEU A 189 -11.30 -0.18 -19.48
C LEU A 189 -10.76 1.25 -19.72
N ALA A 190 -9.78 1.42 -20.60
CA ALA A 190 -9.24 2.74 -20.95
C ALA A 190 -10.32 3.62 -21.62
N THR A 191 -11.06 3.08 -22.59
CA THR A 191 -12.16 3.77 -23.24
C THR A 191 -13.26 4.15 -22.25
N LEU A 192 -13.58 3.25 -21.32
CA LEU A 192 -14.55 3.51 -20.25
C LEU A 192 -14.09 4.64 -19.33
N TYR A 193 -12.83 4.63 -18.90
CA TYR A 193 -12.25 5.67 -18.06
C TYR A 193 -12.30 7.05 -18.73
N GLU A 194 -11.78 7.16 -19.96
CA GLU A 194 -11.78 8.43 -20.72
C GLU A 194 -13.19 8.96 -20.96
N SER A 195 -14.12 8.07 -21.29
CA SER A 195 -15.51 8.44 -21.55
C SER A 195 -16.23 8.84 -20.25
N THR A 196 -15.90 8.21 -19.12
CA THR A 196 -16.42 8.59 -17.80
C THR A 196 -15.97 9.98 -17.41
N LEU A 197 -14.69 10.33 -17.66
CA LEU A 197 -14.18 11.68 -17.41
C LEU A 197 -14.86 12.75 -18.28
N PHE A 198 -15.25 12.41 -19.51
CA PHE A 198 -15.92 13.36 -20.39
C PHE A 198 -17.36 13.66 -19.97
N VAL A 199 -18.08 12.65 -19.46
CA VAL A 199 -19.49 12.77 -19.06
C VAL A 199 -19.64 13.49 -17.70
N LEU A 200 -18.60 13.48 -16.88
CA LEU A 200 -18.58 14.02 -15.51
C LEU A 200 -18.32 15.54 -15.45
#